data_AF-A0A1A8XEU2-F1
#
_entry.id   AF-A0A1A8XEU2-F1
#
_cell.length_a   1.000
_cell.length_b   1.000
_cell.length_c   1.000
_cell.angle_alpha   90.00
_cell.angle_beta   90.00
_cell.angle_gamma   90.00
#
_symmetry.space_group_name_H-M   'P 1'
#
loop_
_entity.id
_entity.type
_entity.pdbx_description
1 polymer ?
#
loop_
_entity_poly.entity_id
_entity_poly.type
_entity_poly.pdbx_seq_one_letter_code
_entity_poly.pdbx_strand_id
1 'polypeptide(L)'
;MTLIASLAADGHPTLFGDLLLTGPTANTAPNVSIPALGNVSNFFGNSGWVVSRLAQKICLVSDRLVVAWSGSWLGASLVLAELRRRDALGLLSYSDIFEYLNGEEELALHPASFIGLISEKDGIRRFHFHAEELDSQSHGKLFYAGTGACIFKDLTESVISSDACAVGPDNPILTALSANLFFGAALLQTEYLQGDAATTIRNMFGGGYEIAHYDYRLRRFEKIAPITYILWTVDCTDGSVHVGLPRLIVAQHYSGEFLLIRSLRFDPSTVSQAPLNVDERRFVIAPMIASEQMPTVARIADIHIESSTYCHCIAVHVAGKSIGIGTIISQNVSPADQSFRLEFHDGKVKFSTREV
;
A
#
# COMPACT_ATOMS: atom_id res chain seq x y z
N MET A 1 -3.89 13.16 7.68
CA MET A 1 -4.89 12.43 6.87
C MET A 1 -4.18 11.25 6.22
N THR A 2 -4.82 10.08 6.16
CA THR A 2 -4.14 8.77 6.11
C THR A 2 -5.15 7.66 5.81
N LEU A 3 -4.67 6.51 5.33
CA LEU A 3 -5.28 5.20 5.49
C LEU A 3 -4.31 4.27 6.23
N ILE A 4 -4.73 3.73 7.38
CA ILE A 4 -4.11 2.55 7.98
C ILE A 4 -5.17 1.48 8.20
N ALA A 5 -4.80 0.22 8.04
CA ALA A 5 -5.69 -0.90 8.28
C ALA A 5 -4.93 -2.14 8.78
N SER A 6 -5.66 -3.04 9.43
CA SER A 6 -5.25 -4.42 9.67
C SER A 6 -6.30 -5.37 9.13
N LEU A 7 -5.82 -6.41 8.46
CA LEU A 7 -6.61 -7.52 7.97
C LEU A 7 -6.12 -8.80 8.60
N ALA A 8 -6.99 -9.80 8.76
CA ALA A 8 -6.61 -11.14 9.19
C ALA A 8 -7.26 -12.21 8.31
N ALA A 9 -6.96 -12.14 7.01
CA ALA A 9 -7.34 -13.19 6.08
C ALA A 9 -6.68 -14.52 6.50
N ASP A 10 -7.48 -15.59 6.53
CA ASP A 10 -7.09 -16.93 7.00
C ASP A 10 -6.34 -16.94 8.35
N GLY A 11 -6.69 -16.01 9.24
CA GLY A 11 -6.09 -15.91 10.57
C GLY A 11 -4.66 -15.35 10.58
N HIS A 12 -4.11 -14.91 9.45
CA HIS A 12 -2.80 -14.27 9.39
C HIS A 12 -2.92 -12.74 9.40
N PRO A 13 -2.61 -12.08 10.53
CA PRO A 13 -2.79 -10.64 10.63
C PRO A 13 -1.70 -9.86 9.89
N THR A 14 -2.11 -8.88 9.09
CA THR A 14 -1.22 -7.94 8.40
C THR A 14 -1.56 -6.51 8.79
N LEU A 15 -0.64 -5.58 8.49
CA LEU A 15 -0.89 -4.15 8.49
C LEU A 15 -0.75 -3.60 7.08
N PHE A 16 -1.60 -2.64 6.75
CA PHE A 16 -1.64 -1.91 5.50
C PHE A 16 -1.62 -0.41 5.79
N GLY A 17 -0.89 0.38 5.00
CA GLY A 17 -0.81 1.81 5.19
C GLY A 17 -0.41 2.57 3.93
N ASP A 18 -0.95 3.77 3.74
CA ASP A 18 -0.55 4.65 2.64
C ASP A 18 0.69 5.50 3.00
N LEU A 19 1.29 6.15 2.00
CA LEU A 19 2.52 6.96 2.17
C LEU A 19 2.27 8.46 2.24
N LEU A 20 1.11 8.97 1.85
CA LEU A 20 0.88 10.41 1.71
C LEU A 20 0.80 11.11 3.06
N LEU A 21 1.58 12.17 3.26
CA LEU A 21 1.40 13.08 4.38
C LEU A 21 0.86 14.42 3.86
N THR A 22 -0.25 14.86 4.43
CA THR A 22 -0.81 16.19 4.16
C THR A 22 -0.65 17.10 5.37
N GLY A 23 -0.60 18.40 5.11
CA GLY A 23 -0.47 19.42 6.14
C GLY A 23 -1.13 20.73 5.70
N PRO A 24 -1.26 21.70 6.61
CA PRO A 24 -1.79 23.01 6.28
C PRO A 24 -0.93 23.68 5.21
N THR A 25 -1.56 24.46 4.33
CA THR A 25 -0.87 25.24 3.31
C THR A 25 0.08 26.23 3.96
N ALA A 26 1.37 26.10 3.68
CA ALA A 26 2.37 27.12 4.00
C ALA A 26 2.38 28.22 2.93
N ASN A 27 3.04 29.35 3.20
CA ASN A 27 3.19 30.46 2.23
C ASN A 27 3.80 30.02 0.89
N THR A 28 4.52 28.89 0.87
CA THR A 28 5.01 28.25 -0.35
C THR A 28 4.54 26.80 -0.37
N ALA A 29 3.80 26.41 -1.42
CA ALA A 29 3.41 25.03 -1.62
C ALA A 29 4.67 24.20 -1.91
N PRO A 30 4.91 23.10 -1.17
CA PRO A 30 6.09 22.27 -1.41
C PRO A 30 5.97 21.60 -2.78
N ASN A 31 7.09 21.53 -3.51
CA ASN A 31 7.16 20.82 -4.78
C ASN A 31 7.23 19.31 -4.52
N VAL A 32 6.09 18.70 -4.21
CA VAL A 32 6.00 17.27 -3.90
C VAL A 32 5.57 16.50 -5.14
N SER A 33 6.21 15.35 -5.34
CA SER A 33 5.78 14.39 -6.33
C SER A 33 5.40 13.07 -5.68
N ILE A 34 4.43 12.36 -6.28
CA ILE A 34 4.06 11.01 -5.86
C ILE A 34 4.26 10.00 -7.01
N PRO A 35 4.42 8.70 -6.71
CA PRO A 35 4.75 7.68 -7.70
C PRO A 35 3.76 7.59 -8.86
N ALA A 36 2.45 7.62 -8.61
CA ALA A 36 1.44 7.50 -9.65
C ALA A 36 1.25 8.76 -10.49
N LEU A 37 1.36 9.96 -9.89
CA LEU A 37 0.86 11.20 -10.52
C LEU A 37 1.93 12.24 -10.84
N GLY A 38 3.14 12.09 -10.33
CA GLY A 38 4.17 13.09 -10.52
C GLY A 38 3.92 14.27 -9.60
N ASN A 39 4.11 15.50 -10.08
CA ASN A 39 3.98 16.70 -9.25
C ASN A 39 2.51 16.92 -8.82
N VAL A 40 2.27 17.03 -7.51
CA VAL A 40 0.94 17.18 -6.90
C VAL A 40 0.73 18.48 -6.13
N SER A 41 1.62 19.47 -6.31
CA SER A 41 1.67 20.70 -5.50
C SER A 41 0.34 21.47 -5.43
N ASN A 42 -0.50 21.37 -6.47
CA ASN A 42 -1.72 22.17 -6.63
C ASN A 42 -3.03 21.35 -6.60
N PHE A 43 -2.99 20.07 -6.25
CA PHE A 43 -4.16 19.20 -6.41
C PHE A 43 -5.32 19.59 -5.50
N PHE A 44 -5.04 20.26 -4.38
CA PHE A 44 -6.02 20.66 -3.38
C PHE A 44 -6.56 22.09 -3.54
N GLY A 45 -6.07 22.85 -4.52
CA GLY A 45 -6.48 24.24 -4.73
C GLY A 45 -6.44 25.07 -3.44
N ASN A 46 -7.57 25.68 -3.08
CA ASN A 46 -7.70 26.58 -1.92
C ASN A 46 -8.27 25.89 -0.66
N SER A 47 -8.14 24.58 -0.51
CA SER A 47 -8.67 23.84 0.66
C SER A 47 -8.00 24.22 2.00
N GLY A 48 -6.87 24.93 1.95
CA GLY A 48 -6.00 25.17 3.10
C GLY A 48 -5.09 23.99 3.44
N TRP A 49 -5.07 22.95 2.62
CA TRP A 49 -4.23 21.76 2.77
C TRP A 49 -3.41 21.48 1.52
N VAL A 50 -2.21 20.93 1.71
CA VAL A 50 -1.29 20.49 0.64
C VAL A 50 -0.70 19.12 0.96
N VAL A 51 -0.27 18.39 -0.08
CA VAL A 51 0.66 17.26 0.13
C VAL A 51 1.97 17.83 0.62
N SER A 52 2.44 17.44 1.80
CA SER A 52 3.68 17.95 2.38
C SER A 52 4.88 17.08 2.03
N ARG A 53 4.71 15.75 2.08
CA ARG A 53 5.75 14.75 1.74
C ARG A 53 5.14 13.35 1.67
N LEU A 54 5.97 12.37 1.32
CA LEU A 54 5.72 10.96 1.59
C LEU A 54 6.36 10.58 2.93
N ALA A 55 5.72 9.72 3.70
CA ALA A 55 6.21 9.19 4.97
C ALA A 55 5.71 7.76 5.18
N GLN A 56 6.58 6.90 5.72
CA GLN A 56 6.14 5.55 6.09
C GLN A 56 5.20 5.62 7.29
N LYS A 57 4.06 4.94 7.19
CA LYS A 57 3.07 4.90 8.26
C LYS A 57 3.06 3.61 9.04
N ILE A 58 3.63 2.55 8.47
CA ILE A 58 3.90 1.30 9.18
C ILE A 58 5.30 1.39 9.79
N CYS A 59 5.40 1.25 11.10
CA CYS A 59 6.66 1.36 11.84
C CYS A 59 7.00 0.02 12.48
N LEU A 60 8.14 -0.56 12.10
CA LEU A 60 8.74 -1.71 12.80
C LEU A 60 9.37 -1.17 14.10
N VAL A 61 8.63 -1.28 15.20
CA VAL A 61 9.08 -0.77 16.51
C VAL A 61 10.20 -1.66 17.04
N SER A 62 10.04 -2.97 16.88
CA SER A 62 11.04 -4.02 17.15
C SER A 62 10.73 -5.28 16.34
N ASP A 63 11.52 -6.35 16.51
CA ASP A 63 11.26 -7.64 15.89
C ASP A 63 9.87 -8.21 16.26
N ARG A 64 9.35 -7.87 17.45
CA ARG A 64 8.08 -8.39 17.96
C ARG A 64 6.94 -7.39 17.99
N LEU A 65 7.13 -6.17 17.50
CA LEU A 65 6.08 -5.15 17.48
C LEU A 65 6.15 -4.31 16.20
N VAL A 66 5.02 -4.26 15.50
CA VAL A 66 4.80 -3.35 14.37
C VAL A 66 3.53 -2.54 14.61
N VAL A 67 3.58 -1.25 14.29
CA VAL A 67 2.49 -0.30 14.53
C VAL A 67 2.27 0.59 13.31
N ALA A 68 1.05 0.67 12.83
CA ALA A 68 0.58 1.65 11.87
C ALA A 68 -0.02 2.86 12.60
N TRP A 69 0.21 4.07 12.10
CA TRP A 69 -0.28 5.30 12.71
C TRP A 69 -1.05 6.20 11.73
N SER A 70 -2.00 6.97 12.27
CA SER A 70 -2.69 8.05 11.56
C SER A 70 -3.00 9.21 12.50
N GLY A 71 -3.31 10.40 11.95
CA GLY A 71 -3.56 11.60 12.74
C GLY A 71 -2.32 12.47 12.94
N SER A 72 -2.11 12.98 14.16
CA SER A 72 -1.01 13.89 14.50
C SER A 72 0.35 13.19 14.40
N TRP A 73 1.24 13.74 13.57
CA TRP A 73 2.62 13.24 13.45
C TRP A 73 3.38 13.32 14.77
N LEU A 74 3.18 14.42 15.54
CA LEU A 74 3.84 14.60 16.83
C LEU A 74 3.37 13.55 17.84
N GLY A 75 2.05 13.39 18.01
CA GLY A 75 1.48 12.38 18.91
C GLY A 75 1.92 10.96 18.55
N ALA A 76 1.90 10.62 17.25
CA ALA A 76 2.40 9.34 16.77
C ALA A 76 3.89 9.12 17.06
N SER A 77 4.72 10.14 16.84
CA SER A 77 6.17 10.03 17.07
C SER A 77 6.53 9.81 18.54
N LEU A 78 5.83 10.48 19.46
CA LEU A 78 6.02 10.33 20.91
C LEU A 78 5.66 8.92 21.37
N VAL A 79 4.45 8.46 21.00
CA VAL A 79 3.99 7.10 21.32
C VAL A 79 4.93 6.03 20.79
N LEU A 80 5.31 6.12 19.51
CA LEU A 80 6.16 5.10 18.90
C LEU A 80 7.58 5.08 19.50
N ALA A 81 8.12 6.24 19.87
CA ALA A 81 9.42 6.32 20.57
C ALA A 81 9.34 5.67 21.95
N GLU A 82 8.26 5.92 22.70
CA GLU A 82 8.05 5.34 24.02
C GLU A 82 7.79 3.83 23.95
N LEU A 83 6.98 3.36 23.00
CA LEU A 83 6.79 1.93 22.75
C LEU A 83 8.12 1.24 22.42
N ARG A 84 8.96 1.83 21.57
CA ARG A 84 10.31 1.30 21.25
C ARG A 84 11.17 1.21 22.51
N ARG A 85 11.15 2.25 23.36
CA ARG A 85 11.91 2.28 24.61
C ARG A 85 11.43 1.20 25.59
N ARG A 86 10.12 1.04 25.78
CA ARG A 86 9.53 0.01 26.65
C ARG A 86 9.81 -1.40 26.14
N ASP A 87 9.74 -1.59 24.83
CA ASP A 87 10.03 -2.88 24.21
C ASP A 87 11.49 -3.30 24.38
N ALA A 88 12.42 -2.36 24.23
CA ALA A 88 13.84 -2.60 24.46
C ALA A 88 14.18 -3.02 25.91
N LEU A 89 13.32 -2.68 26.87
CA LEU A 89 13.42 -3.13 28.27
C LEU A 89 12.80 -4.52 28.50
N GLY A 90 12.18 -5.12 27.48
CA GLY A 90 11.49 -6.42 27.57
C GLY A 90 10.17 -6.37 28.34
N LEU A 91 9.62 -5.18 28.56
CA LEU A 91 8.47 -4.95 29.45
C LEU A 91 7.14 -4.86 28.72
N LEU A 92 7.12 -4.99 27.39
CA LEU A 92 5.93 -4.66 26.62
C LEU A 92 5.10 -5.92 26.31
N SER A 93 3.89 -6.01 26.86
CA SER A 93 2.83 -6.94 26.45
C SER A 93 1.68 -6.20 25.77
N TYR A 94 0.73 -6.94 25.20
CA TYR A 94 -0.53 -6.39 24.69
C TYR A 94 -1.24 -5.52 25.73
N SER A 95 -1.31 -5.99 26.97
CA SER A 95 -1.98 -5.26 28.07
C SER A 95 -1.24 -3.96 28.40
N ASP A 96 0.10 -3.99 28.44
CA ASP A 96 0.91 -2.80 28.73
C ASP A 96 0.77 -1.74 27.64
N ILE A 97 0.66 -2.15 26.37
CA ILE A 97 0.40 -1.23 25.26
C ILE A 97 -0.96 -0.55 25.44
N PHE A 98 -2.00 -1.32 25.74
CA PHE A 98 -3.34 -0.78 25.90
C PHE A 98 -3.44 0.16 27.11
N GLU A 99 -2.85 -0.21 28.25
CA GLU A 99 -2.80 0.66 29.42
C GLU A 99 -2.05 1.96 29.12
N TYR A 100 -0.90 1.88 28.45
CA TYR A 100 -0.13 3.04 28.05
C TYR A 100 -0.94 3.99 27.15
N LEU A 101 -1.53 3.47 26.07
CA LEU A 101 -2.26 4.30 25.10
C LEU A 101 -3.49 4.98 25.72
N ASN A 102 -4.19 4.32 26.65
CA ASN A 102 -5.33 4.92 27.34
C ASN A 102 -4.94 5.93 28.43
N GLY A 103 -3.71 5.84 28.95
CA GLY A 103 -3.19 6.75 29.97
C GLY A 103 -2.37 7.93 29.44
N GLU A 104 -2.09 7.99 28.13
CA GLU A 104 -1.21 8.99 27.53
C GLU A 104 -1.94 10.32 27.30
N GLU A 105 -1.70 11.30 28.19
CA GLU A 105 -2.31 12.63 28.13
C GLU A 105 -1.93 13.41 26.85
N GLU A 106 -0.73 13.18 26.30
CA GLU A 106 -0.30 13.85 25.07
C GLU A 106 -1.18 13.50 23.86
N LEU A 107 -1.84 12.34 23.86
CA LEU A 107 -2.78 11.97 22.80
C LEU A 107 -4.08 12.77 22.84
N ALA A 108 -4.42 13.40 23.97
CA ALA A 108 -5.53 14.35 24.04
C ALA A 108 -5.19 15.67 23.36
N LEU A 109 -3.93 16.13 23.47
CA LEU A 109 -3.42 17.34 22.83
C LEU A 109 -3.07 17.13 21.34
N HIS A 110 -2.59 15.93 21.02
CA HIS A 110 -2.09 15.54 19.71
C HIS A 110 -2.74 14.24 19.25
N PRO A 111 -4.02 14.28 18.86
CA PRO A 111 -4.80 13.08 18.57
C PRO A 111 -4.19 12.27 17.42
N ALA A 112 -3.96 11.00 17.70
CA ALA A 112 -3.49 10.00 16.76
C ALA A 112 -4.24 8.69 16.98
N SER A 113 -4.33 7.88 15.92
CA SER A 113 -4.89 6.54 15.97
C SER A 113 -3.81 5.52 15.61
N PHE A 114 -3.88 4.35 16.24
CA PHE A 114 -2.88 3.29 16.08
C PHE A 114 -3.57 1.96 15.79
N ILE A 115 -2.93 1.16 14.95
CA ILE A 115 -3.27 -0.25 14.74
C ILE A 115 -1.96 -1.01 14.76
N GLY A 116 -1.85 -2.06 15.56
CA GLY A 116 -0.57 -2.76 15.70
C GLY A 116 -0.70 -4.25 15.94
N LEU A 117 0.43 -4.93 15.72
CA LEU A 117 0.61 -6.36 15.91
C LEU A 117 1.76 -6.56 16.89
N ILE A 118 1.55 -7.38 17.91
CA ILE A 118 2.59 -7.80 18.85
C ILE A 118 2.71 -9.32 18.84
N SER A 119 3.93 -9.83 18.75
CA SER A 119 4.23 -11.26 18.88
C SER A 119 4.50 -11.58 20.35
N GLU A 120 3.68 -12.47 20.89
CA GLU A 120 3.78 -12.99 22.25
C GLU A 120 3.94 -14.52 22.23
N LYS A 121 4.07 -15.13 23.42
CA LYS A 121 4.22 -16.59 23.55
C LYS A 121 3.06 -17.37 22.94
N ASP A 122 1.85 -16.83 23.00
CA ASP A 122 0.61 -17.47 22.54
C ASP A 122 0.28 -17.16 21.06
N GLY A 123 1.16 -16.43 20.37
CA GLY A 123 0.96 -16.04 18.97
C GLY A 123 0.94 -14.52 18.77
N ILE A 124 0.33 -14.09 17.68
CA ILE A 124 0.26 -12.67 17.31
C ILE A 124 -1.05 -12.09 17.84
N ARG A 125 -0.94 -11.06 18.68
CA ARG A 125 -2.10 -10.26 19.11
C ARG A 125 -2.19 -8.99 18.30
N ARG A 126 -3.42 -8.61 17.96
CA ARG A 126 -3.76 -7.35 17.29
C ARG A 126 -4.33 -6.38 18.31
N PHE A 127 -3.93 -5.13 18.23
CA PHE A 127 -4.51 -4.05 19.01
C PHE A 127 -4.87 -2.87 18.11
N HIS A 128 -5.77 -2.03 18.59
CA HIS A 128 -6.10 -0.76 17.97
C HIS A 128 -6.44 0.30 19.02
N PHE A 129 -6.23 1.56 18.67
CA PHE A 129 -6.53 2.73 19.50
C PHE A 129 -7.08 3.84 18.62
N HIS A 130 -8.26 4.38 18.96
CA HIS A 130 -9.01 5.33 18.14
C HIS A 130 -9.16 4.91 16.66
N ALA A 131 -9.33 3.61 16.43
CA ALA A 131 -9.60 3.02 15.12
C ALA A 131 -10.97 2.34 15.12
N GLU A 132 -11.59 2.30 13.95
CA GLU A 132 -12.84 1.59 13.72
C GLU A 132 -12.60 0.08 13.56
N GLU A 133 -13.66 -0.68 13.77
CA GLU A 133 -13.68 -2.14 13.73
C GLU A 133 -14.83 -2.61 12.84
N LEU A 134 -14.58 -3.63 12.02
CA LEU A 134 -15.58 -4.28 11.18
C LEU A 134 -15.34 -5.79 11.11
N ASP A 135 -16.36 -6.58 11.36
CA ASP A 135 -16.30 -8.02 11.09
C ASP A 135 -16.66 -8.30 9.63
N SER A 136 -15.66 -8.68 8.84
CA SER A 136 -15.82 -9.12 7.45
C SER A 136 -15.95 -10.64 7.38
N GLN A 137 -16.89 -11.13 6.57
CA GLN A 137 -17.04 -12.57 6.36
C GLN A 137 -15.81 -13.22 5.71
N SER A 138 -15.13 -12.50 4.82
CA SER A 138 -13.99 -13.03 4.05
C SER A 138 -12.63 -12.65 4.61
N HIS A 139 -12.53 -11.53 5.33
CA HIS A 139 -11.24 -11.03 5.85
C HIS A 139 -11.15 -11.07 7.39
N GLY A 140 -12.16 -11.67 8.03
CA GLY A 140 -12.32 -11.71 9.47
C GLY A 140 -12.48 -10.31 10.06
N LYS A 141 -12.05 -10.16 11.30
CA LYS A 141 -12.06 -8.88 12.00
C LYS A 141 -11.08 -7.91 11.36
N LEU A 142 -11.54 -6.74 10.95
CA LEU A 142 -10.77 -5.66 10.35
C LEU A 142 -10.65 -4.51 11.35
N PHE A 143 -9.50 -3.84 11.34
CA PHE A 143 -9.31 -2.55 12.00
C PHE A 143 -8.89 -1.53 10.96
N TYR A 144 -9.41 -0.32 11.01
CA TYR A 144 -9.01 0.73 10.07
C TYR A 144 -9.17 2.13 10.67
N ALA A 145 -8.36 3.07 10.20
CA ALA A 145 -8.40 4.45 10.65
C ALA A 145 -7.87 5.42 9.60
N GLY A 146 -8.25 6.69 9.78
CA GLY A 146 -7.89 7.80 8.90
C GLY A 146 -8.97 8.13 7.88
N THR A 147 -8.70 9.13 7.05
CA THR A 147 -9.66 9.65 6.05
C THR A 147 -9.94 8.69 4.90
N GLY A 148 -9.05 7.71 4.66
CA GLY A 148 -9.29 6.65 3.67
C GLY A 148 -10.08 5.44 4.19
N ALA A 149 -10.47 5.44 5.48
CA ALA A 149 -11.17 4.35 6.15
C ALA A 149 -12.45 3.89 5.40
N CYS A 150 -13.31 4.83 5.01
CA CYS A 150 -14.57 4.51 4.33
C CYS A 150 -14.34 3.86 2.96
N ILE A 151 -13.40 4.40 2.17
CA ILE A 151 -13.05 3.85 0.86
C ILE A 151 -12.46 2.45 1.00
N PHE A 152 -11.63 2.23 2.03
CA PHE A 152 -11.07 0.92 2.31
C PHE A 152 -12.15 -0.09 2.68
N LYS A 153 -13.11 0.31 3.53
CA LYS A 153 -14.27 -0.51 3.87
C LYS A 153 -15.06 -0.92 2.62
N ASP A 154 -15.46 0.06 1.80
CA ASP A 154 -16.23 -0.21 0.57
C ASP A 154 -15.46 -1.17 -0.36
N LEU A 155 -14.14 -0.98 -0.47
CA LEU A 155 -13.28 -1.85 -1.27
C LEU A 155 -13.25 -3.28 -0.70
N THR A 156 -13.12 -3.45 0.63
CA THR A 156 -13.13 -4.78 1.26
C THR A 156 -14.45 -5.52 1.04
N GLU A 157 -15.59 -4.81 1.07
CA GLU A 157 -16.92 -5.38 0.81
C GLU A 157 -17.09 -5.77 -0.67
N SER A 158 -16.50 -4.99 -1.59
CA SER A 158 -16.54 -5.31 -3.03
C SER A 158 -15.72 -6.56 -3.40
N VAL A 159 -14.58 -6.79 -2.74
CA VAL A 159 -13.69 -7.94 -3.02
C VAL A 159 -14.35 -9.28 -2.68
N ILE A 160 -15.30 -9.30 -1.74
CA ILE A 160 -16.09 -10.50 -1.37
C ILE A 160 -16.83 -11.09 -2.58
N SER A 161 -17.12 -10.26 -3.60
CA SER A 161 -17.83 -10.66 -4.81
C SER A 161 -16.91 -11.13 -5.96
N SER A 162 -15.58 -11.13 -5.77
CA SER A 162 -14.62 -11.48 -6.82
C SER A 162 -14.19 -12.96 -6.75
N ASP A 163 -14.18 -13.63 -7.89
CA ASP A 163 -13.66 -15.00 -8.03
C ASP A 163 -12.13 -14.99 -7.95
N ALA A 164 -11.58 -15.06 -6.73
CA ALA A 164 -10.14 -15.23 -6.55
C ALA A 164 -9.74 -16.65 -6.98
N CYS A 165 -8.85 -16.74 -7.98
CA CYS A 165 -8.24 -18.00 -8.39
C CYS A 165 -6.76 -17.99 -7.98
N ALA A 166 -6.40 -18.81 -6.99
CA ALA A 166 -5.01 -19.06 -6.65
C ALA A 166 -4.49 -20.30 -7.40
N VAL A 167 -3.29 -20.21 -7.96
CA VAL A 167 -2.56 -21.34 -8.52
C VAL A 167 -1.33 -21.58 -7.64
N GLY A 168 -1.16 -22.81 -7.18
CA GLY A 168 -0.09 -23.19 -6.26
C GLY A 168 -0.61 -23.80 -4.96
N PRO A 169 0.28 -24.10 -4.00
CA PRO A 169 -0.11 -24.65 -2.72
C PRO A 169 -0.91 -23.63 -1.91
N ASP A 170 -1.94 -24.11 -1.22
CA ASP A 170 -2.69 -23.31 -0.27
C ASP A 170 -1.77 -22.82 0.85
N ASN A 171 -1.68 -21.50 1.03
CA ASN A 171 -0.82 -20.86 2.01
C ASN A 171 -1.52 -19.61 2.57
N PRO A 172 -2.03 -19.68 3.81
CA PRO A 172 -2.74 -18.58 4.48
C PRO A 172 -1.99 -17.26 4.48
N ILE A 173 -0.65 -17.31 4.62
CA ILE A 173 0.19 -16.11 4.59
C ILE A 173 0.10 -15.49 3.20
N LEU A 174 0.30 -16.27 2.15
CA LEU A 174 0.22 -15.76 0.78
C LEU A 174 -1.17 -15.24 0.43
N THR A 175 -2.23 -15.87 0.92
CA THR A 175 -3.61 -15.36 0.77
C THR A 175 -3.73 -13.97 1.39
N ALA A 176 -3.29 -13.81 2.64
CA ALA A 176 -3.34 -12.54 3.34
C ALA A 176 -2.51 -11.46 2.65
N LEU A 177 -1.27 -11.76 2.25
CA LEU A 177 -0.44 -10.81 1.50
C LEU A 177 -1.06 -10.47 0.15
N SER A 178 -1.67 -11.43 -0.53
CA SER A 178 -2.30 -11.21 -1.84
C SER A 178 -3.49 -10.26 -1.75
N ALA A 179 -4.32 -10.39 -0.71
CA ALA A 179 -5.40 -9.44 -0.46
C ALA A 179 -4.88 -8.00 -0.26
N ASN A 180 -3.80 -7.83 0.51
CA ASN A 180 -3.18 -6.52 0.73
C ASN A 180 -2.57 -5.94 -0.55
N LEU A 181 -1.89 -6.77 -1.34
CA LEU A 181 -1.32 -6.38 -2.63
C LEU A 181 -2.40 -5.98 -3.63
N PHE A 182 -3.55 -6.67 -3.62
CA PHE A 182 -4.73 -6.29 -4.37
C PHE A 182 -5.21 -4.88 -3.99
N PHE A 183 -5.37 -4.60 -2.68
CA PHE A 183 -5.80 -3.28 -2.23
C PHE A 183 -4.81 -2.18 -2.65
N GLY A 184 -3.50 -2.43 -2.49
CA GLY A 184 -2.47 -1.51 -2.95
C GLY A 184 -2.55 -1.24 -4.45
N ALA A 185 -2.74 -2.28 -5.26
CA ALA A 185 -2.87 -2.19 -6.70
C ALA A 185 -4.13 -1.42 -7.16
N ALA A 186 -5.29 -1.73 -6.56
CA ALA A 186 -6.56 -1.09 -6.90
C ALA A 186 -6.57 0.40 -6.55
N LEU A 187 -6.03 0.75 -5.38
CA LEU A 187 -5.93 2.15 -4.95
C LEU A 187 -4.91 2.93 -5.78
N LEU A 188 -3.74 2.33 -6.10
CA LEU A 188 -2.74 2.95 -6.97
C LEU A 188 -3.26 3.16 -8.40
N GLN A 189 -4.07 2.23 -8.90
CA GLN A 189 -4.72 2.37 -10.20
C GLN A 189 -5.78 3.47 -10.19
N THR A 190 -6.55 3.58 -9.11
CA THR A 190 -7.51 4.68 -8.93
C THR A 190 -6.79 6.03 -8.94
N GLU A 191 -5.66 6.15 -8.24
CA GLU A 191 -4.79 7.34 -8.30
C GLU A 191 -4.41 7.64 -9.74
N TYR A 192 -3.75 6.71 -10.42
CA TYR A 192 -3.21 6.92 -11.76
C TYR A 192 -4.28 7.31 -12.79
N LEU A 193 -5.42 6.59 -12.81
CA LEU A 193 -6.46 6.81 -13.81
C LEU A 193 -7.26 8.08 -13.59
N GLN A 194 -7.50 8.46 -12.33
CA GLN A 194 -8.35 9.62 -12.01
C GLN A 194 -7.55 10.89 -11.74
N GLY A 195 -6.23 10.82 -11.64
CA GLY A 195 -5.37 11.99 -11.48
C GLY A 195 -5.68 12.76 -10.19
N ASP A 196 -5.82 14.08 -10.31
CA ASP A 196 -6.19 14.94 -9.19
C ASP A 196 -7.64 14.71 -8.72
N ALA A 197 -8.51 14.15 -9.55
CA ALA A 197 -9.88 13.80 -9.19
C ALA A 197 -9.99 12.48 -8.40
N ALA A 198 -8.90 11.73 -8.26
CA ALA A 198 -8.88 10.46 -7.55
C ALA A 198 -9.42 10.60 -6.12
N THR A 199 -10.33 9.72 -5.73
CA THR A 199 -10.92 9.72 -4.39
C THR A 199 -9.87 9.55 -3.29
N THR A 200 -8.82 8.77 -3.54
CA THR A 200 -7.67 8.63 -2.64
C THR A 200 -7.04 9.99 -2.35
N ILE A 201 -6.66 10.70 -3.41
CA ILE A 201 -6.00 12.00 -3.30
C ILE A 201 -6.94 13.05 -2.72
N ARG A 202 -8.20 13.12 -3.17
CA ARG A 202 -9.20 14.07 -2.66
C ARG A 202 -9.53 13.85 -1.18
N ASN A 203 -9.42 12.61 -0.69
CA ASN A 203 -9.53 12.27 0.74
C ASN A 203 -8.15 12.25 1.45
N MET A 204 -7.13 12.83 0.83
CA MET A 204 -5.83 13.11 1.43
C MET A 204 -5.09 11.87 1.95
N PHE A 205 -5.17 10.76 1.21
CA PHE A 205 -4.34 9.56 1.43
C PHE A 205 -3.83 9.02 0.08
N GLY A 206 -2.82 8.16 0.09
CA GLY A 206 -2.30 7.49 -1.11
C GLY A 206 -0.80 7.63 -1.31
N GLY A 207 -0.37 7.83 -2.56
CA GLY A 207 1.03 8.07 -2.92
C GLY A 207 1.91 6.82 -2.85
N GLY A 208 1.30 5.65 -2.77
CA GLY A 208 1.94 4.36 -2.54
C GLY A 208 1.49 3.72 -1.23
N TYR A 209 1.73 2.42 -1.12
CA TYR A 209 1.22 1.60 -0.02
C TYR A 209 2.32 0.68 0.52
N GLU A 210 2.28 0.46 1.82
CA GLU A 210 3.15 -0.45 2.55
C GLU A 210 2.33 -1.56 3.17
N ILE A 211 2.95 -2.74 3.31
CA ILE A 211 2.36 -3.90 3.95
C ILE A 211 3.38 -4.48 4.91
N ALA A 212 2.97 -4.80 6.14
CA ALA A 212 3.77 -5.57 7.08
C ALA A 212 3.05 -6.82 7.56
N HIS A 213 3.84 -7.85 7.84
CA HIS A 213 3.40 -9.16 8.29
C HIS A 213 4.43 -9.77 9.26
N TYR A 214 4.09 -10.89 9.89
CA TYR A 214 5.04 -11.64 10.69
C TYR A 214 5.66 -12.78 9.87
N ASP A 215 6.98 -12.76 9.66
CA ASP A 215 7.70 -13.90 9.07
C ASP A 215 8.00 -14.91 10.17
N TYR A 216 7.28 -16.04 10.18
CA TYR A 216 7.47 -17.11 11.17
C TYR A 216 8.83 -17.80 11.10
N ARG A 217 9.52 -17.77 9.95
CA ARG A 217 10.86 -18.36 9.79
C ARG A 217 11.90 -17.47 10.44
N LEU A 218 11.78 -16.15 10.26
CA LEU A 218 12.65 -15.16 10.89
C LEU A 218 12.23 -14.81 12.33
N ARG A 219 11.01 -15.20 12.71
CA ARG A 219 10.37 -14.90 14.00
C ARG A 219 10.30 -13.40 14.30
N ARG A 220 10.05 -12.59 13.27
CA ARG A 220 9.94 -11.15 13.40
C ARG A 220 8.95 -10.53 12.42
N PHE A 221 8.51 -9.32 12.72
CA PHE A 221 7.76 -8.51 11.76
C PHE A 221 8.66 -8.01 10.64
N GLU A 222 8.13 -8.08 9.42
CA GLU A 222 8.80 -7.69 8.19
C GLU A 222 7.83 -6.92 7.31
N LYS A 223 8.37 -6.01 6.51
CA LYS A 223 7.63 -5.36 5.42
C LYS A 223 7.79 -6.14 4.14
N ILE A 224 6.74 -6.20 3.33
CA ILE A 224 6.81 -6.93 2.06
C ILE A 224 7.63 -6.10 1.07
N ALA A 225 8.77 -6.64 0.65
CA ALA A 225 9.57 -6.16 -0.46
C ALA A 225 10.60 -7.24 -0.86
N PRO A 226 11.11 -7.22 -2.11
CA PRO A 226 10.74 -6.29 -3.18
C PRO A 226 9.39 -6.58 -3.83
N ILE A 227 8.66 -5.53 -4.22
CA ILE A 227 7.39 -5.61 -4.95
C ILE A 227 7.44 -4.70 -6.18
N THR A 228 6.96 -5.20 -7.33
CA THR A 228 6.71 -4.36 -8.51
C THR A 228 5.24 -4.37 -8.89
N TYR A 229 4.58 -3.21 -8.79
CA TYR A 229 3.24 -3.00 -9.32
C TYR A 229 3.33 -2.62 -10.80
N ILE A 230 2.52 -3.26 -11.64
CA ILE A 230 2.47 -2.99 -13.08
C ILE A 230 1.02 -2.75 -13.47
N LEU A 231 0.72 -1.53 -13.92
CA LEU A 231 -0.63 -1.14 -14.30
C LEU A 231 -0.80 -1.23 -15.81
N TRP A 232 -1.77 -2.02 -16.23
CA TRP A 232 -2.15 -2.28 -17.60
C TRP A 232 -3.52 -1.70 -17.89
N THR A 233 -3.75 -1.38 -19.17
CA THR A 233 -5.08 -1.09 -19.71
C THR A 233 -5.38 -2.08 -20.81
N VAL A 234 -6.57 -2.69 -20.75
CA VAL A 234 -7.09 -3.60 -21.76
C VAL A 234 -8.35 -2.99 -22.36
N ASP A 235 -8.31 -2.72 -23.65
CA ASP A 235 -9.43 -2.16 -24.41
C ASP A 235 -10.14 -3.28 -25.19
N CYS A 236 -11.45 -3.32 -25.05
CA CYS A 236 -12.31 -4.33 -25.67
C CYS A 236 -13.31 -3.65 -26.60
N THR A 237 -13.22 -3.94 -27.89
CA THR A 237 -14.03 -3.33 -28.95
C THR A 237 -14.45 -4.40 -29.96
N ASP A 238 -15.75 -4.55 -30.22
CA ASP A 238 -16.27 -5.41 -31.30
C ASP A 238 -15.68 -6.83 -31.36
N GLY A 239 -15.47 -7.44 -30.19
CA GLY A 239 -14.92 -8.80 -30.07
C GLY A 239 -13.39 -8.90 -30.17
N SER A 240 -12.68 -7.78 -30.37
CA SER A 240 -11.23 -7.71 -30.21
C SER A 240 -10.84 -7.30 -28.79
N VAL A 241 -9.70 -7.84 -28.34
CA VAL A 241 -9.07 -7.49 -27.07
C VAL A 241 -7.70 -6.91 -27.39
N HIS A 242 -7.48 -5.67 -26.98
CA HIS A 242 -6.23 -4.95 -27.17
C HIS A 242 -5.58 -4.71 -25.82
N VAL A 243 -4.45 -5.37 -25.58
CA VAL A 243 -3.63 -5.14 -24.39
C VAL A 243 -2.58 -4.08 -24.73
N GLY A 244 -2.67 -2.92 -24.08
CA GLY A 244 -1.67 -1.86 -24.25
C GLY A 244 -0.34 -2.19 -23.54
N LEU A 245 0.69 -1.38 -23.80
CA LEU A 245 1.87 -1.35 -22.96
C LEU A 245 1.50 -0.95 -21.52
N PRO A 246 2.32 -1.30 -20.51
CA PRO A 246 2.14 -0.78 -19.16
C PRO A 246 2.03 0.73 -19.16
N ARG A 247 1.09 1.27 -18.38
CA ARG A 247 0.90 2.71 -18.21
C ARG A 247 1.73 3.26 -17.07
N LEU A 248 1.90 2.46 -16.02
CA LEU A 248 2.68 2.77 -14.84
C LEU A 248 3.37 1.51 -14.33
N ILE A 249 4.64 1.62 -13.97
CA ILE A 249 5.38 0.61 -13.21
C ILE A 249 5.90 1.25 -11.94
N VAL A 250 5.63 0.66 -10.78
CA VAL A 250 6.12 1.12 -9.48
C VAL A 250 6.83 -0.03 -8.78
N ALA A 251 8.15 0.04 -8.73
CA ALA A 251 8.98 -0.89 -7.97
C ALA A 251 9.29 -0.33 -6.58
N GLN A 252 9.15 -1.17 -5.56
CA GLN A 252 9.34 -0.86 -4.15
C GLN A 252 10.39 -1.79 -3.56
N HIS A 253 11.40 -1.21 -2.90
CA HIS A 253 12.52 -1.91 -2.28
C HIS A 253 12.84 -1.25 -0.93
N TYR A 254 13.36 -2.01 0.03
CA TYR A 254 13.93 -1.41 1.25
C TYR A 254 15.45 -1.43 1.19
N SER A 255 16.06 -0.30 1.57
CA SER A 255 17.49 -0.23 1.91
C SER A 255 17.59 0.13 3.38
N GLY A 256 17.72 -0.88 4.23
CA GLY A 256 17.62 -0.68 5.67
C GLY A 256 16.20 -0.28 6.06
N GLU A 257 16.04 0.75 6.87
CA GLU A 257 14.71 1.25 7.26
C GLU A 257 14.02 2.13 6.20
N PHE A 258 14.69 2.47 5.09
CA PHE A 258 14.18 3.38 4.08
C PHE A 258 13.47 2.64 2.96
N LEU A 259 12.24 3.07 2.65
CA LEU A 259 11.50 2.63 1.47
C LEU A 259 12.00 3.42 0.26
N LEU A 260 12.46 2.68 -0.74
CA LEU A 260 12.90 3.17 -2.04
C LEU A 260 11.82 2.85 -3.06
N ILE A 261 11.42 3.84 -3.85
CA ILE A 261 10.46 3.64 -4.94
C ILE A 261 11.04 4.12 -6.25
N ARG A 262 10.94 3.29 -7.30
CA ARG A 262 11.16 3.70 -8.68
C ARG A 262 9.84 3.65 -9.43
N SER A 263 9.46 4.77 -10.05
CA SER A 263 8.24 4.89 -10.83
C SER A 263 8.59 5.19 -12.29
N LEU A 264 7.98 4.43 -13.21
CA LEU A 264 8.05 4.64 -14.66
C LEU A 264 6.64 4.90 -15.17
N ARG A 265 6.39 6.09 -15.72
CA ARG A 265 5.13 6.45 -16.37
C ARG A 265 5.31 6.53 -17.87
N PHE A 266 4.46 5.82 -18.61
CA PHE A 266 4.51 5.76 -20.06
C PHE A 266 3.46 6.67 -20.66
N ASP A 267 3.85 7.53 -21.60
CA ASP A 267 2.92 8.40 -22.32
C ASP A 267 2.17 7.61 -23.41
N PRO A 268 0.83 7.45 -23.31
CA PRO A 268 0.02 6.76 -24.30
C PRO A 268 0.17 7.27 -25.73
N SER A 269 0.41 8.57 -25.88
CA SER A 269 0.47 9.21 -27.19
C SER A 269 1.73 8.85 -27.98
N THR A 270 2.73 8.24 -27.32
CA THR A 270 4.05 7.98 -27.89
C THR A 270 4.30 6.51 -28.21
N VAL A 271 3.30 5.63 -28.02
CA VAL A 271 3.43 4.18 -28.21
C VAL A 271 3.89 3.79 -29.63
N SER A 272 3.61 4.63 -30.64
CA SER A 272 4.05 4.43 -32.03
C SER A 272 5.37 5.11 -32.39
N GLN A 273 5.99 5.88 -31.47
CA GLN A 273 7.23 6.60 -31.70
C GLN A 273 8.36 5.97 -30.88
N ALA A 274 9.43 5.56 -31.56
CA ALA A 274 10.67 5.14 -30.91
C ALA A 274 11.61 6.35 -30.84
N PRO A 275 12.17 6.68 -29.65
CA PRO A 275 12.01 6.01 -28.36
C PRO A 275 10.70 6.39 -27.63
N LEU A 276 10.18 5.45 -26.82
CA LEU A 276 9.03 5.71 -25.93
C LEU A 276 9.38 6.82 -24.92
N ASN A 277 8.47 7.77 -24.73
CA ASN A 277 8.61 8.76 -23.67
C ASN A 277 8.23 8.15 -22.33
N VAL A 278 9.22 8.10 -21.42
CA VAL A 278 9.07 7.57 -20.06
C VAL A 278 9.44 8.66 -19.06
N ASP A 279 8.49 9.05 -18.20
CA ASP A 279 8.78 9.88 -17.03
C ASP A 279 9.20 8.95 -15.88
N GLU A 280 10.52 8.86 -15.68
CA GLU A 280 11.14 8.08 -14.63
C GLU A 280 11.40 8.94 -13.39
N ARG A 281 10.95 8.46 -12.23
CA ARG A 281 11.21 9.10 -10.93
C ARG A 281 11.66 8.10 -9.88
N ARG A 282 12.45 8.59 -8.93
CA ARG A 282 12.89 7.84 -7.75
C ARG A 282 12.52 8.59 -6.48
N PHE A 283 12.13 7.85 -5.46
CA PHE A 283 11.71 8.38 -4.18
C PHE A 283 12.45 7.65 -3.06
N VAL A 284 12.82 8.41 -2.04
CA VAL A 284 13.34 7.90 -0.77
C VAL A 284 12.37 8.33 0.31
N ILE A 285 11.72 7.37 0.94
CA ILE A 285 10.74 7.62 1.98
C ILE A 285 11.34 7.18 3.31
N ALA A 286 11.57 8.14 4.19
CA ALA A 286 12.12 7.87 5.52
C ALA A 286 11.07 7.23 6.44
N PRO A 287 11.48 6.34 7.36
CA PRO A 287 10.64 5.91 8.45
C PRO A 287 10.36 7.10 9.39
N MET A 288 9.30 7.01 10.19
CA MET A 288 9.05 8.03 11.21
C MET A 288 10.17 8.08 12.26
N ILE A 289 10.68 6.92 12.66
CA ILE A 289 11.76 6.79 13.64
C ILE A 289 12.95 6.13 12.96
N ALA A 290 13.75 6.94 12.26
CA ALA A 290 14.99 6.48 11.65
C ALA A 290 16.06 6.24 12.70
N SER A 291 16.66 5.06 12.70
CA SER A 291 17.86 4.72 13.46
C SER A 291 19.11 4.65 12.56
N GLU A 292 18.90 4.59 11.24
CA GLU A 292 19.96 4.42 10.25
C GLU A 292 20.25 5.72 9.46
N GLN A 293 21.44 5.76 8.86
CA GLN A 293 21.80 6.84 7.93
C GLN A 293 21.04 6.71 6.61
N MET A 294 20.76 7.85 5.98
CA MET A 294 20.10 7.88 4.67
C MET A 294 20.86 7.04 3.62
N PRO A 295 20.15 6.34 2.72
CA PRO A 295 20.77 5.58 1.66
C PRO A 295 21.63 6.46 0.74
N THR A 296 22.75 5.91 0.30
CA THR A 296 23.62 6.58 -0.68
C THR A 296 22.94 6.73 -2.04
N VAL A 297 23.35 7.73 -2.83
CA VAL A 297 22.87 7.94 -4.21
C VAL A 297 23.03 6.69 -5.08
N ALA A 298 24.12 5.92 -4.93
CA ALA A 298 24.32 4.67 -5.68
C ALA A 298 23.19 3.66 -5.42
N ARG A 299 22.88 3.40 -4.14
CA ARG A 299 21.75 2.53 -3.77
C ARG A 299 20.39 3.01 -4.30
N ILE A 300 20.19 4.32 -4.39
CA ILE A 300 18.97 4.90 -4.96
C ILE A 300 18.93 4.68 -6.48
N ALA A 301 20.08 4.75 -7.16
CA ALA A 301 20.17 4.50 -8.59
C ALA A 301 19.89 3.02 -8.94
N ASP A 302 20.34 2.09 -8.09
CA ASP A 302 20.26 0.62 -8.25
C ASP A 302 18.87 0.02 -7.99
N ILE A 303 17.80 0.83 -7.92
CA ILE A 303 16.45 0.29 -7.76
C ILE A 303 16.01 -0.38 -9.08
N HIS A 304 15.97 -1.71 -9.05
CA HIS A 304 15.57 -2.55 -10.17
C HIS A 304 14.05 -2.66 -10.29
N ILE A 305 13.56 -2.87 -11.52
CA ILE A 305 12.14 -3.18 -11.77
C ILE A 305 11.87 -4.66 -11.49
N GLU A 306 12.91 -5.48 -11.55
CA GLU A 306 12.88 -6.87 -11.16
C GLU A 306 12.62 -7.02 -9.66
N SER A 307 11.62 -7.82 -9.33
CA SER A 307 11.18 -8.08 -7.97
C SER A 307 10.88 -9.57 -7.79
N SER A 308 10.97 -10.07 -6.56
CA SER A 308 10.49 -11.40 -6.23
C SER A 308 8.96 -11.48 -6.23
N THR A 309 8.27 -10.35 -6.13
CA THR A 309 6.81 -10.25 -6.18
C THR A 309 6.38 -9.24 -7.24
N TYR A 310 5.51 -9.65 -8.15
CA TYR A 310 4.84 -8.76 -9.10
C TYR A 310 3.34 -8.69 -8.82
N CYS A 311 2.79 -7.50 -8.94
CA CYS A 311 1.36 -7.25 -8.83
C CYS A 311 0.88 -6.55 -10.11
N HIS A 312 0.31 -7.32 -11.03
CA HIS A 312 -0.24 -6.83 -12.28
C HIS A 312 -1.68 -6.36 -12.04
N CYS A 313 -1.93 -5.07 -12.22
CA CYS A 313 -3.24 -4.45 -12.07
C CYS A 313 -3.79 -4.09 -13.45
N ILE A 314 -4.91 -4.68 -13.85
CA ILE A 314 -5.43 -4.61 -15.21
C ILE A 314 -6.78 -3.89 -15.18
N ALA A 315 -6.81 -2.66 -15.69
CA ALA A 315 -8.09 -1.96 -15.93
C ALA A 315 -8.66 -2.43 -17.26
N VAL A 316 -9.92 -2.86 -17.25
CA VAL A 316 -10.62 -3.29 -18.47
C VAL A 316 -11.61 -2.23 -18.90
N HIS A 317 -11.48 -1.81 -20.14
CA HIS A 317 -12.35 -0.85 -20.80
C HIS A 317 -13.15 -1.53 -21.90
N VAL A 318 -14.46 -1.29 -21.94
CA VAL A 318 -15.34 -1.71 -23.03
C VAL A 318 -15.99 -0.46 -23.63
N ALA A 319 -15.81 -0.26 -24.93
CA ALA A 319 -16.31 0.92 -25.64
C ALA A 319 -15.95 2.25 -24.93
N GLY A 320 -14.71 2.35 -24.43
CA GLY A 320 -14.18 3.52 -23.74
C GLY A 320 -14.62 3.71 -22.28
N LYS A 321 -15.43 2.79 -21.73
CA LYS A 321 -15.86 2.83 -20.32
C LYS A 321 -15.09 1.79 -19.50
N SER A 322 -14.53 2.19 -18.37
CA SER A 322 -13.97 1.23 -17.40
C SER A 322 -15.10 0.37 -16.83
N ILE A 323 -14.97 -0.94 -16.94
CA ILE A 323 -15.97 -1.91 -16.46
C ILE A 323 -15.47 -2.77 -15.30
N GLY A 324 -14.17 -2.75 -15.01
CA GLY A 324 -13.61 -3.53 -13.92
C GLY A 324 -12.10 -3.49 -13.82
N ILE A 325 -11.60 -4.07 -12.74
CA ILE A 325 -10.19 -4.20 -12.41
C ILE A 325 -9.92 -5.69 -12.12
N GLY A 326 -8.92 -6.26 -12.78
CA GLY A 326 -8.36 -7.55 -12.45
C GLY A 326 -6.97 -7.39 -11.82
N THR A 327 -6.62 -8.20 -10.84
CA THR A 327 -5.26 -8.24 -10.30
C THR A 327 -4.69 -9.64 -10.40
N ILE A 328 -3.43 -9.74 -10.85
CA ILE A 328 -2.67 -10.98 -10.86
C ILE A 328 -1.42 -10.76 -10.01
N ILE A 329 -1.21 -11.65 -9.04
CA ILE A 329 -0.06 -11.58 -8.14
C ILE A 329 0.80 -12.80 -8.42
N SER A 330 2.07 -12.57 -8.69
CA SER A 330 3.05 -13.63 -8.92
C SER A 330 4.25 -13.46 -8.02
N GLN A 331 4.79 -14.60 -7.57
CA GLN A 331 5.93 -14.65 -6.66
C GLN A 331 6.96 -15.65 -7.16
N ASN A 332 8.23 -15.22 -7.22
CA ASN A 332 9.37 -16.04 -7.65
C ASN A 332 9.21 -16.65 -9.05
N VAL A 333 8.33 -16.10 -9.89
CA VAL A 333 8.18 -16.48 -11.30
C VAL A 333 8.70 -15.35 -12.16
N SER A 334 9.51 -15.69 -13.16
CA SER A 334 9.92 -14.73 -14.17
C SER A 334 8.69 -14.23 -14.91
N PRO A 335 8.50 -12.91 -15.12
CA PRO A 335 7.39 -12.39 -15.90
C PRO A 335 7.30 -12.95 -17.32
N ALA A 336 8.42 -13.42 -17.88
CA ALA A 336 8.49 -14.01 -19.21
C ALA A 336 7.76 -15.37 -19.31
N ASP A 337 7.55 -16.05 -18.19
CA ASP A 337 7.02 -17.42 -18.13
C ASP A 337 5.51 -17.45 -17.78
N GLN A 338 4.84 -16.29 -17.78
CA GLN A 338 3.43 -16.17 -17.42
C GLN A 338 2.56 -15.77 -18.61
N SER A 339 1.51 -16.55 -18.85
CA SER A 339 0.44 -16.17 -19.77
C SER A 339 -0.87 -16.01 -19.00
N PHE A 340 -1.69 -15.05 -19.43
CA PHE A 340 -3.03 -14.85 -18.89
C PHE A 340 -4.06 -14.88 -20.00
N ARG A 341 -5.26 -15.35 -19.66
CA ARG A 341 -6.41 -15.43 -20.54
C ARG A 341 -7.54 -14.59 -19.97
N LEU A 342 -8.13 -13.79 -20.84
CA LEU A 342 -9.30 -12.98 -20.58
C LEU A 342 -10.51 -13.63 -21.27
N GLU A 343 -11.54 -13.96 -20.50
CA GLU A 343 -12.79 -14.50 -21.01
C GLU A 343 -13.92 -13.52 -20.70
N PHE A 344 -14.78 -13.25 -21.67
CA PHE A 344 -15.90 -12.32 -21.54
C PHE A 344 -17.21 -13.09 -21.56
N HIS A 345 -17.98 -12.99 -20.49
CA HIS A 345 -19.31 -13.61 -20.38
C HIS A 345 -20.28 -12.62 -19.70
N ASP A 346 -21.37 -12.29 -20.38
CA ASP A 346 -22.47 -11.46 -19.87
C ASP A 346 -22.03 -10.12 -19.23
N GLY A 347 -21.09 -9.43 -19.88
CA GLY A 347 -20.55 -8.15 -19.39
C GLY A 347 -19.58 -8.26 -18.22
N LYS A 348 -19.22 -9.49 -17.80
CA LYS A 348 -18.17 -9.76 -16.82
C LYS A 348 -16.89 -10.22 -17.52
N VAL A 349 -15.76 -9.84 -16.94
CA VAL A 349 -14.43 -10.26 -17.37
C VAL A 349 -13.92 -11.30 -16.38
N LYS A 350 -13.58 -12.49 -16.87
CA LYS A 350 -12.90 -13.52 -16.10
C LYS A 350 -11.43 -13.55 -16.48
N PHE A 351 -10.58 -13.49 -15.47
CA PHE A 351 -9.13 -13.63 -15.61
C PHE A 351 -8.73 -15.05 -15.23
N SER A 352 -7.85 -15.66 -16.00
CA SER A 352 -7.20 -16.92 -15.62
C SER A 352 -5.73 -16.87 -16.03
N THR A 353 -4.88 -17.49 -15.22
CA THR A 353 -3.46 -17.66 -15.52
C THR A 353 -3.20 -19.06 -16.05
N ARG A 354 -2.18 -19.20 -16.90
CA ARG A 354 -1.58 -20.49 -17.26
C ARG A 354 -0.07 -20.36 -17.13
N GLU A 355 0.52 -21.30 -16.39
CA GLU A 355 1.96 -21.56 -16.51
C GLU A 355 2.23 -22.09 -17.93
N VAL A 356 3.23 -21.52 -18.58
CA VAL A 356 3.60 -21.86 -19.97
C VAL A 356 4.52 -23.07 -20.01
#